data_AF-A0A7X7VS21-F1
#
_entry.id   AF-A0A7X7VS21-F1
#
_cell.length_a   1.000
_cell.length_b   1.000
_cell.length_c   1.000
_cell.angle_alpha   90.00
_cell.angle_beta   90.00
_cell.angle_gamma   90.00
#
_symmetry.space_group_name_H-M   'P 1'
#
loop_
_entity.id
_entity.type
_entity.pdbx_description
1 polymer ?
#
loop_
_entity_poly.entity_id
_entity_poly.type
_entity_poly.pdbx_seq_one_letter_code
_entity_poly.pdbx_strand_id
1 'polypeptide(L)'
;MIYTAAEINSAGLGTASQIAGIGFQLHTPLSNYSFTNQRIFLRHTNSSAYTSNVGPDSTGFSLVYAGEVTFQNGDWQQLAFTEPFQWNGSQNIEILWKNLGGNRLIPAPLFRFTSTGTELKLAYNGAIGAFPTGSVEANHRRPNLQLITPMSPEPAVAVYPGDGGYALSGSRLIWKSGGGCPTSYSVHFGTVDPPPLIITGQTYPWYQPELEAGETYYWQIVPSNAYGTVSLPPVWSFRVPELGQLCESFENELPPGWLNPGSWDFPPEQYYPYHGTKCAQVRAGAAGNLLATPKLQLTSESTLEFMALSNAAPGSAGFRVKRSSDGTNWNEVAILPAISAANVWQRFELDLGSLAGQSYHLGIEAYNAGSGSNPLVFLDHVVGPRPVGVYPSPEVSISRRDNGFRLSWESPGGVTGYRVFAADDVDSFGEEALAELSATHTFFDVPTGNRKFFRVTAIY
;
A
#
# COMPACT_ATOMS: atom_id res chain seq x y z
N MET A 1 31.27 1.48 -12.79
CA MET A 1 30.88 0.05 -12.67
C MET A 1 31.09 -0.61 -14.00
N ILE A 2 31.78 -1.75 -14.07
CA ILE A 2 32.03 -2.47 -15.34
C ILE A 2 31.21 -3.76 -15.35
N TYR A 3 30.53 -4.06 -16.46
CA TYR A 3 29.84 -5.33 -16.74
C TYR A 3 30.38 -5.92 -18.04
N THR A 4 30.85 -7.16 -18.01
CA THR A 4 31.58 -7.74 -19.15
C THR A 4 30.62 -8.23 -20.22
N ALA A 5 31.06 -8.23 -21.48
CA ALA A 5 30.28 -8.79 -22.58
C ALA A 5 29.91 -10.26 -22.32
N ALA A 6 30.80 -11.04 -21.68
CA ALA A 6 30.51 -12.42 -21.30
C ALA A 6 29.37 -12.52 -20.27
N GLU A 7 29.32 -11.62 -19.28
CA GLU A 7 28.21 -11.55 -18.31
C GLU A 7 26.91 -11.16 -19.03
N ILE A 8 26.96 -10.16 -19.90
CA ILE A 8 25.80 -9.67 -20.68
C ILE A 8 25.25 -10.78 -21.60
N ASN A 9 26.12 -11.49 -22.30
CA ASN A 9 25.77 -12.64 -23.15
C ASN A 9 25.14 -13.76 -22.33
N SER A 10 25.71 -14.08 -21.15
CA SER A 10 25.20 -15.12 -20.25
C SER A 10 23.84 -14.76 -19.66
N ALA A 11 23.54 -13.46 -19.51
CA ALA A 11 22.24 -12.95 -19.09
C ALA A 11 21.20 -12.91 -20.23
N GLY A 12 21.57 -13.31 -21.46
CA GLY A 12 20.65 -13.48 -22.58
C GLY A 12 20.74 -12.41 -23.69
N LEU A 13 21.58 -11.37 -23.53
CA LEU A 13 21.77 -10.35 -24.56
C LEU A 13 23.02 -10.66 -25.39
N GLY A 14 22.88 -11.54 -26.40
CA GLY A 14 24.02 -12.10 -27.15
C GLY A 14 24.42 -11.37 -28.44
N THR A 15 23.70 -10.31 -28.82
CA THR A 15 23.93 -9.57 -30.08
C THR A 15 23.83 -8.06 -29.85
N ALA A 16 24.38 -7.28 -30.78
CA ALA A 16 24.29 -5.82 -30.74
C ALA A 16 22.82 -5.37 -30.62
N SER A 17 22.52 -4.47 -29.69
CA SER A 17 21.16 -4.11 -29.30
C SER A 17 21.11 -2.73 -28.67
N GLN A 18 19.95 -2.08 -28.79
CA GLN A 18 19.64 -0.90 -27.99
C GLN A 18 19.38 -1.29 -26.54
N ILE A 19 19.88 -0.46 -25.63
CA ILE A 19 19.56 -0.49 -24.21
C ILE A 19 18.74 0.77 -23.94
N ALA A 20 17.47 0.58 -23.59
CA ALA A 20 16.51 1.64 -23.32
C ALA A 20 16.44 2.01 -21.83
N GLY A 21 17.05 1.22 -20.95
CA GLY A 21 17.07 1.49 -19.52
C GLY A 21 17.96 0.54 -18.72
N ILE A 22 18.08 0.83 -17.43
CA ILE A 22 18.78 -0.04 -16.46
C ILE A 22 17.93 -0.26 -15.22
N GLY A 23 18.13 -1.41 -14.57
CA GLY A 23 17.51 -1.73 -13.29
C GLY A 23 18.54 -2.09 -12.24
N PHE A 24 18.31 -1.68 -10.99
CA PHE A 24 19.11 -2.06 -9.83
C PHE A 24 18.25 -2.76 -8.78
N GLN A 25 18.85 -3.73 -8.10
CA GLN A 25 18.16 -4.51 -7.08
C GLN A 25 18.42 -3.93 -5.68
N LEU A 26 17.36 -3.64 -4.92
CA LEU A 26 17.44 -3.12 -3.55
C LEU A 26 17.56 -4.24 -2.51
N HIS A 27 18.33 -4.00 -1.45
CA HIS A 27 18.49 -4.94 -0.35
C HIS A 27 17.30 -4.91 0.62
N THR A 28 16.81 -3.71 0.93
CA THR A 28 15.64 -3.47 1.77
C THR A 28 14.65 -2.57 1.04
N PRO A 29 13.34 -2.78 1.21
CA PRO A 29 12.35 -1.80 0.77
C PRO A 29 12.67 -0.44 1.42
N LEU A 30 12.41 0.65 0.70
CA LEU A 30 12.60 2.02 1.18
C LEU A 30 11.34 2.81 0.86
N SER A 31 10.82 3.53 1.84
CA SER A 31 9.72 4.47 1.64
C SER A 31 10.26 5.76 1.00
N ASN A 32 9.79 6.06 -0.21
CA ASN A 32 9.91 7.37 -0.86
C ASN A 32 11.32 7.98 -0.86
N TYR A 33 12.30 7.29 -1.47
CA TYR A 33 13.67 7.79 -1.55
C TYR A 33 13.94 8.46 -2.91
N SER A 34 14.03 9.80 -2.94
CA SER A 34 14.35 10.57 -4.16
C SER A 34 15.74 11.20 -4.14
N PHE A 35 16.47 11.02 -5.23
CA PHE A 35 17.73 11.68 -5.52
C PHE A 35 17.53 12.72 -6.61
N THR A 36 17.61 14.00 -6.27
CA THR A 36 17.55 15.06 -7.28
C THR A 36 18.86 15.15 -8.06
N ASN A 37 18.81 15.66 -9.29
CA ASN A 37 19.98 15.97 -10.12
C ASN A 37 20.97 14.82 -10.29
N GLN A 38 20.48 13.65 -10.71
CA GLN A 38 21.30 12.52 -11.10
C GLN A 38 21.71 12.61 -12.57
N ARG A 39 22.88 12.05 -12.87
CA ARG A 39 23.36 11.86 -14.24
C ARG A 39 23.94 10.47 -14.37
N ILE A 40 23.44 9.69 -15.33
CA ILE A 40 23.95 8.34 -15.61
C ILE A 40 24.51 8.32 -17.02
N PHE A 41 25.69 7.75 -17.15
CA PHE A 41 26.41 7.65 -18.40
C PHE A 41 26.87 6.23 -18.66
N LEU A 42 26.85 5.82 -19.93
CA LEU A 42 27.38 4.54 -20.41
C LEU A 42 28.48 4.76 -21.45
N ARG A 43 29.45 3.85 -21.48
CA ARG A 43 30.37 3.68 -22.61
C ARG A 43 30.68 2.21 -22.85
N HIS A 44 31.13 1.90 -24.06
CA HIS A 44 31.84 0.65 -24.32
C HIS A 44 33.25 0.72 -23.74
N THR A 45 33.76 -0.40 -23.25
CA THR A 45 35.13 -0.52 -22.77
C THR A 45 35.70 -1.91 -23.04
N ASN A 46 37.02 -1.98 -23.19
CA ASN A 46 37.74 -3.26 -23.24
C ASN A 46 38.23 -3.69 -21.84
N SER A 47 38.20 -2.79 -20.86
CA SER A 47 38.59 -3.09 -19.48
C SER A 47 37.59 -4.05 -18.83
N SER A 48 38.07 -5.11 -18.19
CA SER A 48 37.25 -6.07 -17.44
C SER A 48 37.15 -5.74 -15.94
N ALA A 49 38.09 -4.95 -15.41
CA ALA A 49 38.16 -4.50 -14.03
C ALA A 49 38.99 -3.21 -13.92
N TYR A 50 38.84 -2.50 -12.80
CA TYR A 50 39.73 -1.43 -12.37
C TYR A 50 41.03 -2.03 -11.81
N THR A 51 42.17 -1.40 -12.10
CA THR A 51 43.50 -1.88 -11.68
C THR A 51 44.04 -1.16 -10.45
N SER A 52 43.37 -0.09 -10.00
CA SER A 52 43.76 0.71 -8.85
C SER A 52 42.57 1.53 -8.35
N ASN A 53 42.79 2.31 -7.28
CA ASN A 53 41.86 3.30 -6.72
C ASN A 53 41.73 4.58 -7.59
N VAL A 54 41.61 4.38 -8.90
CA VAL A 54 41.44 5.43 -9.91
C VAL A 54 40.14 5.18 -10.64
N GLY A 55 39.24 6.16 -10.60
CA GLY A 55 37.93 6.08 -11.23
C GLY A 55 38.02 6.26 -12.75
N PRO A 56 36.95 5.96 -13.49
CA PRO A 56 36.93 6.27 -14.90
C PRO A 56 37.04 7.79 -15.13
N ASP A 57 37.78 8.17 -16.17
CA ASP A 57 37.63 9.51 -16.73
C ASP A 57 36.24 9.67 -17.37
N SER A 58 35.81 10.90 -17.63
CA SER A 58 34.54 11.15 -18.31
C SER A 58 34.62 10.98 -19.83
N THR A 59 35.77 10.59 -20.36
CA THR A 59 36.02 10.52 -21.81
C THR A 59 35.22 9.38 -22.45
N GLY A 60 34.56 9.67 -23.57
CA GLY A 60 33.82 8.67 -24.35
C GLY A 60 32.50 8.18 -23.71
N PHE A 61 32.10 8.75 -22.58
CA PHE A 61 30.81 8.47 -21.96
C PHE A 61 29.66 9.20 -22.68
N SER A 62 28.60 8.45 -22.96
CA SER A 62 27.32 8.99 -23.45
C SER A 62 26.38 9.20 -22.27
N LEU A 63 25.79 10.39 -22.15
CA LEU A 63 24.74 10.66 -21.17
C LEU A 63 23.46 9.92 -21.59
N VAL A 64 22.96 9.04 -20.73
CA VAL A 64 21.75 8.26 -21.00
C VAL A 64 20.57 8.67 -20.12
N TYR A 65 20.83 9.32 -18.98
CA TYR A 65 19.79 9.77 -18.07
C TYR A 65 20.19 11.04 -17.32
N ALA A 66 19.26 11.98 -17.23
CA ALA A 66 19.40 13.22 -16.49
C ALA A 66 18.07 13.58 -15.79
N GLY A 67 18.03 13.50 -14.46
CA GLY A 67 16.79 13.75 -13.74
C GLY A 67 16.81 13.38 -12.27
N GLU A 68 15.62 13.34 -11.67
CA GLU A 68 15.41 12.80 -10.33
C GLU A 68 15.22 11.29 -10.38
N VAL A 69 15.98 10.56 -9.57
CA VAL A 69 15.79 9.11 -9.41
C VAL A 69 15.01 8.85 -8.13
N THR A 70 13.82 8.28 -8.26
CA THR A 70 13.02 7.83 -7.11
C THR A 70 13.08 6.32 -7.00
N PHE A 71 13.42 5.83 -5.82
CA PHE A 71 13.27 4.42 -5.46
C PHE A 71 12.06 4.25 -4.56
N GLN A 72 11.31 3.18 -4.83
CA GLN A 72 10.10 2.83 -4.10
C GLN A 72 10.18 1.39 -3.58
N ASN A 73 9.28 1.02 -2.67
CA ASN A 73 9.19 -0.33 -2.14
C ASN A 73 9.15 -1.38 -3.28
N GLY A 74 10.19 -2.20 -3.38
CA GLY A 74 10.31 -3.23 -4.42
C GLY A 74 11.73 -3.78 -4.57
N ASP A 75 11.85 -4.98 -5.11
CA ASP A 75 13.15 -5.64 -5.33
C ASP A 75 13.94 -4.95 -6.45
N TRP A 76 13.37 -4.85 -7.65
CA TRP A 76 14.01 -4.20 -8.80
C TRP A 76 13.46 -2.79 -9.05
N GLN A 77 14.37 -1.83 -9.22
CA GLN A 77 14.08 -0.43 -9.53
C GLN A 77 14.62 -0.10 -10.91
N GLN A 78 13.73 0.18 -11.86
CA GLN A 78 14.09 0.45 -13.25
C GLN A 78 14.08 1.95 -13.55
N LEU A 79 15.01 2.35 -14.42
CA LEU A 79 15.20 3.71 -14.91
C LEU A 79 15.21 3.69 -16.43
N ALA A 80 14.23 4.38 -17.03
CA ALA A 80 14.21 4.65 -18.45
C ALA A 80 15.37 5.58 -18.82
N PHE A 81 16.06 5.32 -19.92
CA PHE A 81 16.97 6.28 -20.50
C PHE A 81 16.20 7.36 -21.25
N THR A 82 16.73 8.58 -21.22
CA THR A 82 16.26 9.68 -22.09
C THR A 82 16.64 9.40 -23.53
N GLU A 83 17.81 8.81 -23.75
CA GLU A 83 18.30 8.38 -25.06
C GLU A 83 18.84 6.95 -24.96
N PRO A 84 18.35 5.99 -25.78
CA PRO A 84 18.83 4.62 -25.76
C PRO A 84 20.32 4.52 -26.08
N PHE A 85 21.04 3.66 -25.35
CA PHE A 85 22.45 3.38 -25.58
C PHE A 85 22.60 2.22 -26.58
N GLN A 86 23.35 2.42 -27.66
CA GLN A 86 23.62 1.38 -28.66
C GLN A 86 24.76 0.47 -28.19
N TRP A 87 24.44 -0.71 -27.65
CA TRP A 87 25.47 -1.70 -27.32
C TRP A 87 25.93 -2.45 -28.57
N ASN A 88 27.24 -2.63 -28.72
CA ASN A 88 27.85 -3.16 -29.94
C ASN A 88 27.97 -4.69 -29.99
N GLY A 89 27.45 -5.39 -28.97
CA GLY A 89 27.41 -6.85 -28.92
C GLY A 89 28.73 -7.54 -28.56
N SER A 90 29.83 -6.80 -28.35
CA SER A 90 31.16 -7.41 -28.19
C SER A 90 32.02 -6.80 -27.08
N GLN A 91 31.87 -5.50 -26.80
CA GLN A 91 32.63 -4.83 -25.74
C GLN A 91 31.89 -4.83 -24.41
N ASN A 92 32.63 -4.67 -23.31
CA ASN A 92 32.05 -4.51 -21.98
C ASN A 92 31.32 -3.16 -21.88
N ILE A 93 30.40 -3.03 -20.94
CA ILE A 93 29.74 -1.76 -20.62
C ILE A 93 30.33 -1.22 -19.33
N GLU A 94 30.69 0.07 -19.35
CA GLU A 94 30.99 0.82 -18.14
C GLU A 94 29.89 1.84 -17.86
N ILE A 95 29.38 1.82 -16.64
CA ILE A 95 28.36 2.73 -16.12
C ILE A 95 29.00 3.68 -15.12
N LEU A 96 28.81 4.98 -15.36
CA LEU A 96 29.16 6.07 -14.44
C LEU A 96 27.87 6.73 -13.94
N TRP A 97 27.60 6.62 -12.64
CA TRP A 97 26.50 7.32 -12.00
C TRP A 97 27.06 8.50 -11.19
N LYS A 98 26.66 9.72 -11.53
CA LYS A 98 26.96 10.93 -10.77
C LYS A 98 25.74 11.41 -9.97
N ASN A 99 25.89 11.49 -8.67
CA ASN A 99 24.94 12.19 -7.79
C ASN A 99 25.37 13.65 -7.64
N LEU A 100 24.63 14.57 -8.27
CA LEU A 100 24.90 16.01 -8.22
C LEU A 100 23.85 16.78 -7.38
N GLY A 101 23.03 16.07 -6.60
CA GLY A 101 22.02 16.65 -5.71
C GLY A 101 22.59 17.16 -4.38
N GLY A 102 23.83 16.78 -4.03
CA GLY A 102 24.59 17.31 -2.88
C GLY A 102 24.15 16.80 -1.50
N ASN A 103 22.86 16.47 -1.32
CA ASN A 103 22.32 15.97 -0.07
C ASN A 103 22.38 14.44 0.02
N ARG A 104 22.91 13.92 1.13
CA ARG A 104 22.78 12.52 1.52
C ARG A 104 21.55 12.38 2.42
N LEU A 105 20.60 11.54 2.05
CA LEU A 105 19.50 11.16 2.95
C LEU A 105 19.95 9.96 3.81
N ILE A 106 19.50 9.91 5.06
CA ILE A 106 19.84 8.89 6.05
C ILE A 106 18.55 8.13 6.43
N PRO A 107 18.52 6.79 6.38
CA PRO A 107 19.60 5.89 5.91
C PRO A 107 19.77 5.94 4.39
N ALA A 108 20.98 5.67 3.88
CA ALA A 108 21.23 5.58 2.43
C ALA A 108 20.67 4.26 1.86
N PRO A 109 20.23 4.21 0.58
CA PRO A 109 19.77 2.97 -0.01
C PRO A 109 20.89 1.95 -0.10
N LEU A 110 20.54 0.71 0.20
CA LEU A 110 21.43 -0.43 0.06
C LEU A 110 21.00 -1.25 -1.14
N PHE A 111 21.94 -1.53 -2.03
CA PHE A 111 21.73 -2.37 -3.20
C PHE A 111 22.19 -3.80 -2.91
N ARG A 112 21.47 -4.78 -3.46
CA ARG A 112 22.00 -6.14 -3.57
C ARG A 112 23.15 -6.13 -4.56
N PHE A 113 24.15 -6.94 -4.26
CA PHE A 113 25.35 -7.06 -5.07
C PHE A 113 25.67 -8.52 -5.32
N THR A 114 26.40 -8.76 -6.41
CA THR A 114 27.07 -10.04 -6.67
C THR A 114 28.56 -9.79 -6.54
N SER A 115 29.23 -10.59 -5.71
CA SER A 115 30.69 -10.50 -5.54
C SER A 115 31.37 -10.92 -6.84
N THR A 116 32.31 -10.10 -7.33
CA THR A 116 33.14 -10.40 -8.51
C THR A 116 34.46 -11.08 -8.14
N GLY A 117 34.48 -11.74 -6.97
CA GLY A 117 35.67 -12.40 -6.44
C GLY A 117 36.74 -11.37 -6.08
N THR A 118 37.90 -11.45 -6.73
CA THR A 118 39.00 -10.50 -6.55
C THR A 118 39.01 -9.38 -7.59
N GLU A 119 38.19 -9.47 -8.64
CA GLU A 119 38.14 -8.46 -9.70
C GLU A 119 37.44 -7.20 -9.20
N LEU A 120 38.09 -6.04 -9.31
CA LEU A 120 37.53 -4.77 -8.88
C LEU A 120 36.63 -4.20 -9.99
N LYS A 121 35.33 -4.53 -9.98
CA LYS A 121 34.37 -4.06 -11.03
C LYS A 121 33.49 -2.89 -10.59
N LEU A 122 33.63 -2.44 -9.36
CA LEU A 122 33.02 -1.22 -8.83
C LEU A 122 34.13 -0.24 -8.44
N ALA A 123 33.89 1.05 -8.67
CA ALA A 123 34.68 2.14 -8.13
C ALA A 123 33.69 3.21 -7.67
N TYR A 124 33.83 3.68 -6.42
CA TYR A 124 32.93 4.67 -5.84
C TYR A 124 33.68 5.69 -4.99
N ASN A 125 33.08 6.85 -4.81
CA ASN A 125 33.51 7.85 -3.83
C ASN A 125 32.26 8.65 -3.40
N GLY A 126 32.35 9.32 -2.26
CA GLY A 126 31.31 10.22 -1.77
C GLY A 126 31.92 11.43 -1.07
N ALA A 127 31.28 12.58 -1.22
CA ALA A 127 31.59 13.80 -0.50
C ALA A 127 30.30 14.43 0.03
N ILE A 128 30.39 15.22 1.10
CA ILE A 128 29.24 15.93 1.66
C ILE A 128 29.04 17.22 0.85
N GLY A 129 27.82 17.45 0.36
CA GLY A 129 27.44 18.70 -0.29
C GLY A 129 27.93 18.88 -1.74
N ALA A 130 28.73 17.96 -2.28
CA ALA A 130 29.30 18.08 -3.62
C ALA A 130 29.63 16.71 -4.25
N PHE A 131 29.83 16.70 -5.56
CA PHE A 131 30.39 15.53 -6.24
C PHE A 131 31.86 15.34 -5.86
N PRO A 132 32.31 14.12 -5.52
CA PRO A 132 33.69 13.89 -5.09
C PRO A 132 34.70 14.18 -6.22
N THR A 133 35.81 14.82 -5.84
CA THR A 133 36.94 15.15 -6.74
C THR A 133 38.23 14.37 -6.42
N GLY A 134 38.27 13.66 -5.30
CA GLY A 134 39.40 12.82 -4.89
C GLY A 134 39.38 11.41 -5.47
N SER A 135 40.41 10.62 -5.15
CA SER A 135 40.54 9.21 -5.54
C SER A 135 39.31 8.39 -5.16
N VAL A 136 38.99 7.38 -5.97
CA VAL A 136 37.88 6.46 -5.71
C VAL A 136 38.35 5.25 -4.92
N GLU A 137 37.43 4.57 -4.24
CA GLU A 137 37.66 3.24 -3.70
C GLU A 137 37.19 2.18 -4.70
N ALA A 138 38.10 1.31 -5.13
CA ALA A 138 37.78 0.18 -6.00
C ALA A 138 37.35 -1.04 -5.17
N ASN A 139 36.32 -1.76 -5.62
CA ASN A 139 35.65 -2.80 -4.83
C ASN A 139 35.12 -3.94 -5.73
N HIS A 140 34.99 -5.14 -5.16
CA HIS A 140 34.46 -6.34 -5.81
C HIS A 140 32.96 -6.60 -5.50
N ARG A 141 32.33 -5.78 -4.65
CA ARG A 141 30.90 -5.86 -4.33
C ARG A 141 30.07 -5.03 -5.31
N ARG A 142 29.96 -5.51 -6.56
CA ARG A 142 29.29 -4.78 -7.65
C ARG A 142 27.76 -4.96 -7.60
N PRO A 143 26.95 -3.88 -7.67
CA PRO A 143 25.49 -3.97 -7.70
C PRO A 143 24.95 -4.91 -8.78
N ASN A 144 23.86 -5.60 -8.48
CA ASN A 144 23.12 -6.37 -9.48
C ASN A 144 22.49 -5.41 -10.50
N LEU A 145 22.58 -5.76 -11.78
CA LEU A 145 22.12 -4.92 -12.89
C LEU A 145 21.17 -5.69 -13.80
N GLN A 146 20.08 -5.03 -14.18
CA GLN A 146 19.25 -5.41 -15.31
C GLN A 146 19.53 -4.43 -16.47
N LEU A 147 19.71 -4.95 -17.68
CA LEU A 147 19.69 -4.15 -18.90
C LEU A 147 18.31 -4.30 -19.54
N ILE A 148 17.65 -3.19 -19.84
CA ILE A 148 16.33 -3.19 -20.45
C ILE A 148 16.48 -2.82 -21.92
N THR A 149 16.10 -3.72 -22.81
CA THR A 149 16.02 -3.45 -24.26
C THR A 149 14.69 -2.75 -24.60
N PRO A 150 14.56 -2.10 -25.77
CA PRO A 150 13.31 -1.53 -26.24
C PRO A 150 12.13 -2.50 -26.13
N MET A 151 11.16 -2.16 -25.30
CA MET A 151 9.92 -2.91 -25.13
C MET A 151 8.81 -1.98 -24.62
N SER A 152 7.56 -2.29 -24.95
CA SER A 152 6.42 -1.67 -24.27
C SER A 152 6.43 -2.03 -22.77
N PRO A 153 5.84 -1.19 -21.91
CA PRO A 153 5.79 -1.50 -20.48
C PRO A 153 5.02 -2.79 -20.19
N GLU A 154 5.44 -3.47 -19.13
CA GLU A 154 4.68 -4.58 -18.55
C GLU A 154 3.53 -4.05 -17.68
N PRO A 155 2.49 -4.87 -17.41
CA PRO A 155 1.40 -4.47 -16.53
C PRO A 155 1.89 -3.89 -15.20
N ALA A 156 1.30 -2.79 -14.76
CA ALA A 156 1.54 -2.28 -13.41
C ALA A 156 1.10 -3.32 -12.37
N VAL A 157 1.67 -3.22 -11.16
CA VAL A 157 1.31 -4.09 -10.03
C VAL A 157 0.72 -3.22 -8.91
N ALA A 158 -0.50 -3.53 -8.49
CA ALA A 158 -1.13 -2.85 -7.36
C ALA A 158 -0.30 -3.02 -6.07
N VAL A 159 -0.16 -1.93 -5.33
CA VAL A 159 0.50 -1.90 -4.01
C VAL A 159 -0.54 -1.62 -2.92
N TYR A 160 -1.35 -0.57 -3.10
CA TYR A 160 -2.46 -0.26 -2.22
C TYR A 160 -3.54 0.49 -3.01
N PRO A 161 -4.84 0.25 -2.76
CA PRO A 161 -5.38 -0.88 -2.01
C PRO A 161 -5.00 -2.20 -2.68
N GLY A 162 -4.85 -3.25 -1.88
CA GLY A 162 -4.67 -4.60 -2.42
C GLY A 162 -5.94 -5.05 -3.16
N ASP A 163 -5.80 -5.91 -4.18
CA ASP A 163 -6.93 -6.38 -4.97
C ASP A 163 -7.96 -7.15 -4.11
N GLY A 164 -9.22 -6.72 -4.21
CA GLY A 164 -10.34 -7.18 -3.41
C GLY A 164 -10.29 -6.80 -1.94
N GLY A 165 -9.36 -5.94 -1.51
CA GLY A 165 -9.19 -5.50 -0.11
C GLY A 165 -9.95 -4.22 0.21
N TYR A 166 -9.60 -3.58 1.32
CA TYR A 166 -10.16 -2.27 1.70
C TYR A 166 -9.23 -1.08 1.42
N ALA A 167 -9.85 0.07 1.12
CA ALA A 167 -9.21 1.38 1.15
C ALA A 167 -9.80 2.23 2.27
N LEU A 168 -8.96 2.73 3.18
CA LEU A 168 -9.40 3.68 4.19
C LEU A 168 -9.64 5.07 3.56
N SER A 169 -10.55 5.86 4.14
CA SER A 169 -10.86 7.19 3.63
C SER A 169 -9.62 8.08 3.51
N GLY A 170 -9.54 8.87 2.43
CA GLY A 170 -8.40 9.74 2.14
C GLY A 170 -7.14 9.02 1.63
N SER A 171 -7.18 7.70 1.43
CA SER A 171 -6.04 6.95 0.91
C SER A 171 -5.74 7.26 -0.56
N ARG A 172 -4.49 6.98 -0.96
CA ARG A 172 -4.07 6.99 -2.36
C ARG A 172 -4.14 5.59 -2.95
N LEU A 173 -4.49 5.48 -4.23
CA LEU A 173 -4.10 4.33 -5.04
C LEU A 173 -2.60 4.42 -5.28
N ILE A 174 -1.88 3.33 -5.09
CA ILE A 174 -0.43 3.20 -5.20
C ILE A 174 -0.16 1.94 -6.01
N TRP A 175 0.69 2.07 -7.03
CA TRP A 175 1.13 0.95 -7.85
C TRP A 175 2.64 0.98 -8.01
N LYS A 176 3.21 -0.08 -8.60
CA LYS A 176 4.59 -0.11 -9.07
C LYS A 176 4.63 -0.54 -10.54
N SER A 177 5.70 -0.16 -11.22
CA SER A 177 6.00 -0.67 -12.56
C SER A 177 6.17 -2.20 -12.52
N GLY A 178 5.57 -2.93 -13.46
CA GLY A 178 5.87 -4.34 -13.68
C GLY A 178 7.21 -4.55 -14.40
N GLY A 179 7.60 -3.60 -15.24
CA GLY A 179 8.76 -3.72 -16.13
C GLY A 179 8.66 -2.81 -17.35
N GLY A 180 9.72 -2.77 -18.16
CA GLY A 180 9.74 -2.02 -19.42
C GLY A 180 9.86 -0.51 -19.25
N CYS A 181 10.34 -0.02 -18.10
CA CYS A 181 10.67 1.40 -17.89
C CYS A 181 9.55 2.39 -18.30
N PRO A 182 8.34 2.32 -17.73
CA PRO A 182 7.26 3.27 -18.02
C PRO A 182 7.67 4.71 -17.67
N THR A 183 7.29 5.65 -18.52
CA THR A 183 7.53 7.09 -18.33
C THR A 183 6.25 7.86 -18.02
N SER A 184 5.08 7.24 -18.22
CA SER A 184 3.78 7.81 -17.89
C SER A 184 2.71 6.73 -17.68
N TYR A 185 1.65 7.07 -16.96
CA TYR A 185 0.51 6.21 -16.68
C TYR A 185 -0.80 6.91 -17.06
N SER A 186 -1.75 6.14 -17.61
CA SER A 186 -3.17 6.53 -17.61
C SER A 186 -3.88 5.82 -16.47
N VAL A 187 -4.70 6.56 -15.72
CA VAL A 187 -5.43 6.08 -14.54
C VAL A 187 -6.91 5.99 -14.87
N HIS A 188 -7.43 4.77 -14.80
CA HIS A 188 -8.85 4.49 -14.89
C HIS A 188 -9.38 4.19 -13.48
N PHE A 189 -10.48 4.82 -13.09
CA PHE A 189 -11.05 4.70 -11.75
C PHE A 189 -12.56 4.97 -11.75
N GLY A 190 -13.34 4.16 -11.04
CA GLY A 190 -14.77 4.39 -10.83
C GLY A 190 -15.49 3.19 -10.22
N THR A 191 -16.81 3.30 -10.06
CA THR A 191 -17.67 2.23 -9.48
C THR A 191 -18.17 1.21 -10.52
N VAL A 192 -17.72 1.31 -11.77
CA VAL A 192 -18.10 0.43 -12.88
C VAL A 192 -16.89 -0.37 -13.35
N ASP A 193 -17.09 -1.65 -13.70
CA ASP A 193 -16.09 -2.51 -14.34
C ASP A 193 -16.43 -2.70 -15.83
N PRO A 194 -15.55 -2.30 -16.78
CA PRO A 194 -14.25 -1.67 -16.58
C PRO A 194 -14.35 -0.18 -16.19
N PRO A 195 -13.40 0.34 -15.39
CA PRO A 195 -13.46 1.71 -14.90
C PRO A 195 -13.19 2.75 -16.01
N PRO A 196 -13.84 3.93 -15.95
CA PRO A 196 -13.61 5.00 -16.91
C PRO A 196 -12.22 5.64 -16.73
N LEU A 197 -11.67 6.19 -17.81
CA LEU A 197 -10.42 6.96 -17.78
C LEU A 197 -10.65 8.28 -17.05
N ILE A 198 -9.83 8.56 -16.02
CA ILE A 198 -9.90 9.81 -15.24
C ILE A 198 -8.69 10.71 -15.52
N ILE A 199 -7.50 10.14 -15.68
CA ILE A 199 -6.25 10.90 -15.89
C ILE A 199 -5.39 10.25 -16.97
N THR A 200 -4.81 11.08 -17.84
CA THR A 200 -3.70 10.72 -18.73
C THR A 200 -2.45 11.49 -18.35
N GLY A 201 -1.26 10.93 -18.62
CA GLY A 201 -0.02 11.67 -18.44
C GLY A 201 0.52 11.65 -17.00
N GLN A 202 -0.02 10.80 -16.11
CA GLN A 202 0.41 10.74 -14.73
C GLN A 202 1.86 10.24 -14.66
N THR A 203 2.74 11.01 -14.01
CA THR A 203 4.18 10.67 -13.88
C THR A 203 4.51 9.98 -12.57
N TYR A 204 3.64 10.12 -11.56
CA TYR A 204 3.79 9.48 -10.26
C TYR A 204 3.02 8.17 -10.18
N PRO A 205 3.54 7.14 -9.50
CA PRO A 205 2.86 5.85 -9.41
C PRO A 205 1.85 5.82 -8.25
N TRP A 206 1.11 6.92 -8.10
CA TRP A 206 0.00 7.03 -7.15
C TRP A 206 -1.06 7.98 -7.68
N TYR A 207 -2.30 7.85 -7.21
CA TYR A 207 -3.42 8.76 -7.48
C TYR A 207 -4.29 8.86 -6.23
N GLN A 208 -4.77 10.06 -5.88
CA GLN A 208 -5.64 10.25 -4.72
C GLN A 208 -7.07 10.54 -5.18
N PRO A 209 -7.97 9.53 -5.19
CA PRO A 209 -9.38 9.74 -5.47
C PRO A 209 -10.14 10.29 -4.26
N GLU A 210 -11.36 10.77 -4.50
CA GLU A 210 -12.39 10.91 -3.48
C GLU A 210 -13.11 9.57 -3.34
N LEU A 211 -13.33 9.14 -2.09
CA LEU A 211 -13.86 7.81 -1.77
C LEU A 211 -15.10 7.94 -0.89
N GLU A 212 -16.21 7.42 -1.38
CA GLU A 212 -17.45 7.34 -0.63
C GLU A 212 -17.50 6.07 0.22
N ALA A 213 -18.02 6.17 1.44
CA ALA A 213 -18.10 5.05 2.38
C ALA A 213 -19.07 3.96 1.88
N GLY A 214 -18.67 2.69 2.02
CA GLY A 214 -19.48 1.53 1.60
C GLY A 214 -19.44 1.22 0.10
N GLU A 215 -18.82 2.08 -0.72
CA GLU A 215 -18.72 1.86 -2.16
C GLU A 215 -17.64 0.82 -2.52
N THR A 216 -17.85 0.17 -3.66
CA THR A 216 -16.83 -0.66 -4.32
C THR A 216 -16.31 0.05 -5.55
N TYR A 217 -15.00 0.19 -5.64
CA TYR A 217 -14.33 0.84 -6.78
C TYR A 217 -13.47 -0.14 -7.54
N TYR A 218 -13.37 0.10 -8.84
CA TYR A 218 -12.49 -0.56 -9.78
C TYR A 218 -11.44 0.42 -10.26
N TRP A 219 -10.22 -0.07 -10.46
CA TRP A 219 -9.14 0.75 -10.97
C TRP A 219 -8.21 -0.04 -11.86
N GLN A 220 -7.68 0.65 -12.86
CA GLN A 220 -6.77 0.07 -13.84
C GLN A 220 -5.71 1.12 -14.19
N ILE A 221 -4.47 0.65 -14.30
CA ILE A 221 -3.33 1.50 -14.63
C ILE A 221 -2.74 1.04 -15.96
N VAL A 222 -2.69 1.96 -16.92
CA VAL A 222 -2.12 1.72 -18.25
C VAL A 222 -0.76 2.43 -18.34
N PRO A 223 0.35 1.74 -18.05
CA PRO A 223 1.69 2.27 -18.26
C PRO A 223 2.00 2.47 -19.74
N SER A 224 2.79 3.50 -20.02
CA SER A 224 3.24 3.89 -21.36
C SER A 224 4.71 4.36 -21.35
N ASN A 225 5.39 4.14 -22.47
CA ASN A 225 6.71 4.69 -22.78
C ASN A 225 6.81 5.01 -24.28
N ALA A 226 8.00 5.38 -24.76
CA ALA A 226 8.24 5.69 -26.18
C ALA A 226 8.00 4.52 -27.15
N TYR A 227 7.95 3.28 -26.64
CA TYR A 227 7.76 2.05 -27.42
C TYR A 227 6.30 1.57 -27.42
N GLY A 228 5.42 2.21 -26.64
CA GLY A 228 3.98 1.95 -26.65
C GLY A 228 3.37 1.86 -25.26
N THR A 229 2.23 1.21 -25.19
CA THR A 229 1.48 0.94 -23.95
C THR A 229 1.42 -0.55 -23.67
N VAL A 230 1.10 -0.92 -22.43
CA VAL A 230 0.73 -2.30 -22.12
C VAL A 230 -0.49 -2.73 -22.95
N SER A 231 -0.52 -3.99 -23.38
CA SER A 231 -1.63 -4.54 -24.19
C SER A 231 -2.81 -5.02 -23.35
N LEU A 232 -2.56 -5.52 -22.13
CA LEU A 232 -3.56 -6.09 -21.23
C LEU A 232 -3.33 -5.64 -19.77
N PRO A 233 -3.75 -4.41 -19.43
CA PRO A 233 -3.65 -3.94 -18.06
C PRO A 233 -4.71 -4.64 -17.17
N PRO A 234 -4.34 -5.18 -16.00
CA PRO A 234 -5.30 -5.78 -15.07
C PRO A 234 -6.25 -4.72 -14.51
N VAL A 235 -7.48 -5.14 -14.20
CA VAL A 235 -8.43 -4.36 -13.42
C VAL A 235 -8.38 -4.91 -12.00
N TRP A 236 -8.22 -4.03 -11.02
CA TRP A 236 -8.29 -4.36 -9.60
C TRP A 236 -9.52 -3.74 -8.99
N SER A 237 -9.98 -4.31 -7.87
CA SER A 237 -11.11 -3.77 -7.11
C SER A 237 -10.75 -3.58 -5.65
N PHE A 238 -11.47 -2.71 -4.96
CA PHE A 238 -11.43 -2.59 -3.50
C PHE A 238 -12.74 -2.02 -2.97
N ARG A 239 -12.96 -2.21 -1.66
CA ARG A 239 -14.11 -1.69 -0.92
C ARG A 239 -13.68 -0.52 -0.03
N VAL A 240 -14.58 0.42 0.22
CA VAL A 240 -14.40 1.44 1.26
C VAL A 240 -15.23 1.03 2.48
N PRO A 241 -14.68 1.06 3.71
CA PRO A 241 -15.48 0.77 4.89
C PRO A 241 -16.75 1.63 4.95
N GLU A 242 -17.86 1.04 5.38
CA GLU A 242 -19.10 1.78 5.61
C GLU A 242 -18.93 2.79 6.76
N LEU A 243 -19.82 3.78 6.82
CA LEU A 243 -19.86 4.70 7.94
C LEU A 243 -20.05 3.95 9.27
N GLY A 244 -19.12 4.18 10.20
CA GLY A 244 -19.09 3.56 11.52
C GLY A 244 -18.56 2.12 11.55
N GLN A 245 -18.26 1.50 10.39
CA GLN A 245 -17.58 0.21 10.35
C GLN A 245 -16.24 0.27 11.08
N LEU A 246 -15.81 -0.83 11.71
CA LEU A 246 -14.48 -0.88 12.32
C LEU A 246 -13.43 -0.77 11.21
N CYS A 247 -12.60 0.26 11.27
CA CYS A 247 -11.40 0.40 10.47
C CYS A 247 -10.28 1.03 11.30
N GLU A 248 -9.15 0.33 11.42
CA GLU A 248 -8.05 0.75 12.28
C GLU A 248 -6.71 0.51 11.59
N SER A 249 -5.86 1.54 11.57
CA SER A 249 -4.52 1.50 10.98
C SER A 249 -3.41 1.79 12.00
N PHE A 250 -3.77 1.94 13.28
CA PHE A 250 -2.86 2.15 14.40
C PHE A 250 -1.93 3.36 14.24
N GLU A 251 -2.44 4.46 13.65
CA GLU A 251 -1.71 5.73 13.53
C GLU A 251 -1.47 6.41 14.89
N ASN A 252 -2.12 5.93 15.93
CA ASN A 252 -2.05 6.42 17.30
C ASN A 252 -1.65 5.29 18.28
N GLU A 253 -1.74 5.55 19.58
CA GLU A 253 -1.64 4.51 20.61
C GLU A 253 -2.83 3.53 20.55
N LEU A 254 -2.96 2.65 21.56
CA LEU A 254 -4.07 1.70 21.64
C LEU A 254 -5.42 2.40 21.36
N PRO A 255 -6.15 2.02 20.29
CA PRO A 255 -7.30 2.80 19.90
C PRO A 255 -8.44 2.70 20.93
N PRO A 256 -9.29 3.73 21.06
CA PRO A 256 -10.39 3.72 22.01
C PRO A 256 -11.28 2.47 21.88
N GLY A 257 -11.55 1.81 23.00
CA GLY A 257 -12.40 0.61 23.07
C GLY A 257 -11.71 -0.70 22.70
N TRP A 258 -10.48 -0.67 22.17
CA TRP A 258 -9.68 -1.88 21.98
C TRP A 258 -9.14 -2.40 23.31
N LEU A 259 -8.96 -3.72 23.39
CA LEU A 259 -8.39 -4.40 24.55
C LEU A 259 -7.01 -4.96 24.19
N ASN A 260 -6.04 -4.82 25.08
CA ASN A 260 -4.69 -5.31 24.88
C ASN A 260 -4.21 -6.27 25.99
N PRO A 261 -4.81 -7.47 26.11
CA PRO A 261 -4.39 -8.45 27.10
C PRO A 261 -3.06 -9.14 26.76
N GLY A 262 -2.59 -9.06 25.51
CA GLY A 262 -1.38 -9.70 25.00
C GLY A 262 -0.16 -8.79 24.85
N SER A 263 -0.14 -7.63 25.51
CA SER A 263 1.02 -6.72 25.52
C SER A 263 1.53 -6.33 24.12
N TRP A 264 0.62 -6.02 23.19
CA TRP A 264 0.98 -5.41 21.93
C TRP A 264 1.51 -4.00 22.14
N ASP A 265 2.56 -3.66 21.41
CA ASP A 265 3.22 -2.37 21.46
C ASP A 265 2.80 -1.49 20.28
N PHE A 266 2.73 -0.18 20.50
CA PHE A 266 2.37 0.85 19.51
C PHE A 266 3.52 1.86 19.40
N PRO A 267 4.59 1.54 18.66
CA PRO A 267 5.76 2.40 18.60
C PRO A 267 5.43 3.75 17.93
N PRO A 268 6.06 4.86 18.37
CA PRO A 268 5.75 6.19 17.86
C PRO A 268 6.17 6.40 16.39
N GLU A 269 7.13 5.62 15.88
CA GLU A 269 7.56 5.65 14.48
C GLU A 269 7.95 4.25 14.04
N GLN A 270 7.48 3.84 12.85
CA GLN A 270 7.79 2.55 12.26
C GLN A 270 8.28 2.73 10.83
N TYR A 271 9.33 2.01 10.46
CA TYR A 271 9.94 2.17 9.13
C TYR A 271 9.13 1.51 7.99
N TYR A 272 8.15 0.65 8.30
CA TYR A 272 7.46 -0.18 7.29
C TYR A 272 5.98 -0.50 7.62
N PRO A 273 5.12 0.49 7.94
CA PRO A 273 3.69 0.25 8.07
C PRO A 273 3.08 -0.19 6.72
N TYR A 274 1.95 -0.89 6.75
CA TYR A 274 1.22 -1.21 5.52
C TYR A 274 0.44 0.02 5.04
N HIS A 275 -0.20 0.73 5.97
CA HIS A 275 -0.95 1.93 5.72
C HIS A 275 -0.50 3.05 6.69
N GLY A 276 -0.52 4.30 6.22
CA GLY A 276 -0.12 5.45 7.02
C GLY A 276 1.35 5.41 7.49
N THR A 277 1.58 5.62 8.77
CA THR A 277 2.92 5.87 9.37
C THR A 277 3.30 4.92 10.49
N LYS A 278 2.35 4.12 11.01
CA LYS A 278 2.58 3.24 12.17
C LYS A 278 1.82 1.93 12.00
N CYS A 279 2.17 0.94 12.82
CA CYS A 279 1.42 -0.29 12.96
C CYS A 279 1.60 -0.86 14.38
N ALA A 280 0.75 -1.80 14.79
CA ALA A 280 0.91 -2.49 16.06
C ALA A 280 1.95 -3.61 15.92
N GLN A 281 2.69 -3.93 16.98
CA GLN A 281 3.66 -5.02 16.97
C GLN A 281 3.65 -5.85 18.24
N VAL A 282 4.07 -7.11 18.14
CA VAL A 282 4.27 -7.98 19.29
C VAL A 282 5.29 -9.08 18.99
N ARG A 283 5.97 -9.59 20.02
CA ARG A 283 6.69 -10.87 19.91
C ARG A 283 5.72 -12.01 20.14
N ALA A 284 5.42 -12.79 19.11
CA ALA A 284 4.49 -13.90 19.23
C ALA A 284 5.10 -15.03 20.07
N GLY A 285 4.60 -15.22 21.30
CA GLY A 285 5.04 -16.29 22.20
C GLY A 285 4.35 -17.63 21.92
N ALA A 286 4.77 -18.68 22.62
CA ALA A 286 4.12 -20.00 22.53
C ALA A 286 2.66 -20.00 23.02
N ALA A 287 2.36 -19.21 24.06
CA ALA A 287 0.99 -19.01 24.55
C ALA A 287 0.15 -18.09 23.66
N GLY A 288 0.79 -17.36 22.72
CA GLY A 288 0.17 -16.31 21.92
C GLY A 288 0.03 -14.98 22.65
N ASN A 289 -0.14 -13.90 21.89
CA ASN A 289 -0.39 -12.55 22.38
C ASN A 289 -1.59 -11.94 21.64
N LEU A 290 -2.64 -11.61 22.39
CA LEU A 290 -3.92 -11.17 21.87
C LEU A 290 -4.06 -9.63 21.90
N LEU A 291 -4.44 -9.05 20.77
CA LEU A 291 -5.01 -7.71 20.67
C LEU A 291 -6.46 -7.86 20.24
N ALA A 292 -7.39 -7.15 20.87
CA ALA A 292 -8.80 -7.33 20.57
C ALA A 292 -9.54 -6.03 20.28
N THR A 293 -10.49 -6.15 19.36
CA THR A 293 -11.38 -5.08 18.92
C THR A 293 -12.29 -4.62 20.07
N PRO A 294 -12.99 -3.48 19.90
CA PRO A 294 -14.22 -3.22 20.63
C PRO A 294 -15.23 -4.35 20.42
N LYS A 295 -16.32 -4.37 21.20
CA LYS A 295 -17.39 -5.34 20.99
C LYS A 295 -18.09 -5.03 19.67
N LEU A 296 -18.15 -5.99 18.76
CA LEU A 296 -18.67 -5.82 17.41
C LEU A 296 -20.02 -6.51 17.26
N GLN A 297 -20.90 -5.94 16.45
CA GLN A 297 -22.18 -6.56 16.06
C GLN A 297 -21.95 -7.41 14.81
N LEU A 298 -22.30 -8.70 14.87
CA LEU A 298 -22.03 -9.65 13.80
C LEU A 298 -23.28 -9.96 12.98
N THR A 299 -23.12 -10.01 11.67
CA THR A 299 -24.15 -10.31 10.66
C THR A 299 -23.71 -11.51 9.82
N SER A 300 -24.60 -12.02 8.95
CA SER A 300 -24.27 -13.11 8.02
C SER A 300 -23.23 -12.74 6.97
N GLU A 301 -22.95 -11.45 6.78
CA GLU A 301 -21.99 -10.92 5.80
C GLU A 301 -20.71 -10.39 6.47
N SER A 302 -20.61 -10.52 7.79
CA SER A 302 -19.49 -10.00 8.56
C SER A 302 -18.19 -10.72 8.23
N THR A 303 -17.15 -9.95 7.92
CA THR A 303 -15.78 -10.44 7.78
C THR A 303 -14.84 -9.67 8.70
N LEU A 304 -13.74 -10.30 9.11
CA LEU A 304 -12.59 -9.60 9.70
C LEU A 304 -11.41 -9.70 8.72
N GLU A 305 -10.97 -8.56 8.19
CA GLU A 305 -9.78 -8.42 7.34
C GLU A 305 -8.69 -7.69 8.14
N PHE A 306 -7.44 -8.13 7.99
CA PHE A 306 -6.28 -7.40 8.50
C PHE A 306 -5.02 -7.73 7.71
N MET A 307 -4.03 -6.83 7.78
CA MET A 307 -2.70 -7.04 7.23
C MET A 307 -1.74 -7.45 8.34
N ALA A 308 -0.89 -8.43 8.07
CA ALA A 308 0.17 -8.80 8.99
C ALA A 308 1.51 -9.10 8.29
N LEU A 309 2.61 -8.85 8.99
CA LEU A 309 3.97 -9.09 8.53
C LEU A 309 4.80 -9.70 9.65
N SER A 310 5.77 -10.55 9.31
CA SER A 310 6.84 -10.93 10.22
C SER A 310 8.18 -10.92 9.50
N ASN A 311 9.24 -10.56 10.24
CA ASN A 311 10.61 -10.65 9.74
C ASN A 311 11.21 -12.06 9.88
N ALA A 312 10.50 -12.99 10.53
CA ALA A 312 10.94 -14.35 10.75
C ALA A 312 10.79 -15.21 9.49
N ALA A 313 11.41 -16.40 9.50
CA ALA A 313 11.32 -17.34 8.39
C ALA A 313 9.85 -17.73 8.10
N PRO A 314 9.50 -18.02 6.83
CA PRO A 314 8.18 -18.51 6.45
C PRO A 314 7.65 -19.60 7.39
N GLY A 315 6.41 -19.46 7.83
CA GLY A 315 5.75 -20.40 8.73
C GLY A 315 6.02 -20.20 10.23
N SER A 316 6.86 -19.23 10.62
CA SER A 316 7.22 -19.04 12.04
C SER A 316 6.13 -18.34 12.87
N ALA A 317 5.35 -17.44 12.26
CA ALA A 317 4.31 -16.66 12.95
C ALA A 317 2.93 -17.04 12.42
N GLY A 318 2.01 -17.40 13.31
CA GLY A 318 0.62 -17.72 12.98
C GLY A 318 -0.38 -16.88 13.76
N PHE A 319 -1.65 -16.93 13.35
CA PHE A 319 -2.75 -16.19 13.98
C PHE A 319 -3.90 -17.10 14.37
N ARG A 320 -4.48 -16.83 15.53
CA ARG A 320 -5.80 -17.35 15.91
C ARG A 320 -6.74 -16.18 16.09
N VAL A 321 -7.95 -16.31 15.55
CA VAL A 321 -9.03 -15.39 15.88
C VAL A 321 -9.83 -16.00 17.02
N LYS A 322 -10.03 -15.22 18.08
CA LYS A 322 -10.82 -15.60 19.26
C LYS A 322 -11.99 -14.65 19.42
N ARG A 323 -13.03 -15.08 20.12
CA ARG A 323 -14.18 -14.25 20.50
C ARG A 323 -14.34 -14.20 22.01
N SER A 324 -14.84 -13.08 22.51
CA SER A 324 -15.20 -12.91 23.91
C SER A 324 -16.44 -12.02 24.07
N SER A 325 -17.35 -12.39 24.96
CA SER A 325 -18.53 -11.59 25.31
C SER A 325 -18.23 -10.49 26.34
N ASP A 326 -17.18 -10.68 27.14
CA ASP A 326 -16.82 -9.90 28.33
C ASP A 326 -15.40 -9.30 28.29
N GLY A 327 -14.63 -9.58 27.23
CA GLY A 327 -13.26 -9.09 27.05
C GLY A 327 -12.21 -9.85 27.88
N THR A 328 -12.59 -10.87 28.64
CA THR A 328 -11.70 -11.59 29.58
C THR A 328 -11.65 -13.08 29.27
N ASN A 329 -12.80 -13.70 28.96
CA ASN A 329 -12.91 -15.13 28.64
C ASN A 329 -12.95 -15.32 27.13
N TRP A 330 -11.92 -15.97 26.58
CA TRP A 330 -11.69 -16.07 25.14
C TRP A 330 -11.89 -17.49 24.61
N ASN A 331 -12.72 -17.62 23.58
CA ASN A 331 -12.96 -18.88 22.87
C ASN A 331 -12.43 -18.77 21.44
N GLU A 332 -11.79 -19.81 20.93
CA GLU A 332 -11.29 -19.83 19.55
C GLU A 332 -12.44 -19.82 18.53
N VAL A 333 -12.24 -19.05 17.45
CA VAL A 333 -13.12 -19.00 16.28
C VAL A 333 -12.44 -19.72 15.11
N ALA A 334 -11.18 -19.37 14.84
CA ALA A 334 -10.41 -19.96 13.74
C ALA A 334 -8.91 -19.89 14.01
N ILE A 335 -8.17 -20.84 13.42
CA ILE A 335 -6.72 -20.77 13.25
C ILE A 335 -6.46 -20.40 11.78
N LEU A 336 -5.75 -19.30 11.56
CA LEU A 336 -5.41 -18.84 10.21
C LEU A 336 -4.06 -19.43 9.76
N PRO A 337 -3.78 -19.47 8.45
CA PRO A 337 -2.48 -19.88 7.94
C PRO A 337 -1.33 -19.07 8.57
N ALA A 338 -0.17 -19.69 8.73
CA ALA A 338 1.02 -18.95 9.13
C ALA A 338 1.48 -18.00 8.00
N ILE A 339 2.23 -16.96 8.36
CA ILE A 339 2.82 -16.00 7.40
C ILE A 339 3.74 -16.76 6.44
N SER A 340 3.48 -16.63 5.15
CA SER A 340 4.12 -17.42 4.09
C SER A 340 5.44 -16.84 3.57
N ALA A 341 5.73 -15.57 3.86
CA ALA A 341 6.94 -14.89 3.39
C ALA A 341 7.47 -13.90 4.45
N ALA A 342 8.79 -13.89 4.64
CA ALA A 342 9.45 -12.95 5.54
C ALA A 342 9.46 -11.54 4.92
N ASN A 343 9.17 -10.52 5.74
CA ASN A 343 9.18 -9.10 5.37
C ASN A 343 8.21 -8.73 4.23
N VAL A 344 7.09 -9.46 4.11
CA VAL A 344 6.02 -9.18 3.16
C VAL A 344 4.71 -9.04 3.93
N TRP A 345 3.99 -7.94 3.71
CA TRP A 345 2.65 -7.77 4.26
C TRP A 345 1.71 -8.74 3.56
N GLN A 346 1.01 -9.56 4.35
CA GLN A 346 0.07 -10.55 3.89
C GLN A 346 -1.31 -10.20 4.43
N ARG A 347 -2.32 -10.29 3.55
CA ARG A 347 -3.72 -10.14 3.92
C ARG A 347 -4.25 -11.40 4.57
N PHE A 348 -4.99 -11.22 5.65
CA PHE A 348 -5.78 -12.24 6.32
C PHE A 348 -7.24 -11.82 6.29
N GLU A 349 -8.12 -12.75 5.95
CA GLU A 349 -9.55 -12.53 5.90
C GLU A 349 -10.26 -13.74 6.52
N LEU A 350 -11.24 -13.47 7.38
CA LEU A 350 -12.04 -14.48 8.05
C LEU A 350 -13.52 -14.15 7.91
N ASP A 351 -14.29 -15.10 7.37
CA ASP A 351 -15.75 -15.07 7.41
C ASP A 351 -16.25 -15.31 8.85
N LEU A 352 -17.15 -14.44 9.31
CA LEU A 352 -17.77 -14.47 10.63
C LEU A 352 -19.28 -14.73 10.54
N GLY A 353 -19.83 -15.05 9.36
CA GLY A 353 -21.26 -15.24 9.17
C GLY A 353 -21.88 -16.30 10.08
N SER A 354 -21.11 -17.30 10.51
CA SER A 354 -21.55 -18.31 11.49
C SER A 354 -21.85 -17.73 12.89
N LEU A 355 -21.40 -16.51 13.17
CA LEU A 355 -21.60 -15.79 14.43
C LEU A 355 -22.71 -14.73 14.34
N ALA A 356 -23.45 -14.69 13.23
CA ALA A 356 -24.49 -13.69 12.99
C ALA A 356 -25.52 -13.59 14.13
N GLY A 357 -25.96 -12.36 14.41
CA GLY A 357 -26.91 -12.05 15.48
C GLY A 357 -26.29 -12.00 16.88
N GLN A 358 -24.99 -12.27 17.02
CA GLN A 358 -24.26 -12.13 18.28
C GLN A 358 -23.41 -10.86 18.30
N SER A 359 -22.95 -10.47 19.50
CA SER A 359 -21.97 -9.39 19.65
C SER A 359 -20.77 -9.85 20.48
N TYR A 360 -19.57 -9.73 19.93
CA TYR A 360 -18.34 -10.19 20.56
C TYR A 360 -17.19 -9.20 20.35
N HIS A 361 -16.27 -9.13 21.30
CA HIS A 361 -14.91 -8.71 21.02
C HIS A 361 -14.23 -9.79 20.17
N LEU A 362 -13.54 -9.39 19.10
CA LEU A 362 -12.72 -10.29 18.32
C LEU A 362 -11.25 -10.05 18.69
N GLY A 363 -10.56 -11.10 19.07
CA GLY A 363 -9.16 -11.05 19.45
C GLY A 363 -8.29 -11.68 18.36
N ILE A 364 -7.30 -10.95 17.89
CA ILE A 364 -6.27 -11.39 16.96
C ILE A 364 -5.06 -11.82 17.80
N GLU A 365 -4.87 -13.13 17.93
CA GLU A 365 -3.78 -13.73 18.71
C GLU A 365 -2.62 -14.09 17.79
N ALA A 366 -1.50 -13.38 17.90
CA ALA A 366 -0.26 -13.79 17.25
C ALA A 366 0.46 -14.84 18.10
N TYR A 367 0.79 -16.01 17.53
CA TYR A 367 1.50 -17.08 18.22
C TYR A 367 2.73 -17.58 17.44
N ASN A 368 3.70 -18.15 18.16
CA ASN A 368 4.84 -18.82 17.54
C ASN A 368 4.38 -20.16 16.95
N ALA A 369 4.32 -20.24 15.62
CA ALA A 369 3.96 -21.45 14.88
C ALA A 369 5.19 -22.32 14.53
N GLY A 370 6.40 -21.82 14.74
CA GLY A 370 7.65 -22.54 14.51
C GLY A 370 8.23 -23.18 15.78
N SER A 371 9.40 -23.79 15.63
CA SER A 371 10.20 -24.37 16.73
C SER A 371 11.27 -23.43 17.28
N GLY A 372 11.39 -22.22 16.72
CA GLY A 372 12.44 -21.24 17.03
C GLY A 372 12.05 -20.18 18.07
N SER A 373 12.79 -19.07 18.08
CA SER A 373 12.52 -17.91 18.94
C SER A 373 11.19 -17.23 18.59
N ASN A 374 10.62 -16.49 19.56
CA ASN A 374 9.37 -15.75 19.39
C ASN A 374 9.49 -14.72 18.25
N PRO A 375 8.81 -14.94 17.10
CA PRO A 375 8.94 -14.05 15.95
C PRO A 375 8.34 -12.68 16.27
N LEU A 376 8.94 -11.62 15.74
CA LEU A 376 8.34 -10.29 15.77
C LEU A 376 7.26 -10.23 14.69
N VAL A 377 6.07 -9.83 15.08
CA VAL A 377 4.88 -9.72 14.24
C VAL A 377 4.38 -8.29 14.25
N PHE A 378 3.94 -7.82 13.09
CA PHE A 378 3.29 -6.53 12.91
C PHE A 378 1.86 -6.76 12.42
N LEU A 379 0.94 -5.91 12.88
CA LEU A 379 -0.48 -5.91 12.53
C LEU A 379 -0.86 -4.49 12.13
N ASP A 380 -1.58 -4.38 11.02
CA ASP A 380 -2.02 -3.10 10.49
C ASP A 380 -3.33 -3.29 9.71
N HIS A 381 -4.01 -2.18 9.41
CA HIS A 381 -5.15 -2.11 8.50
C HIS A 381 -6.22 -3.17 8.82
N VAL A 382 -6.75 -3.12 10.04
CA VAL A 382 -7.81 -4.00 10.50
C VAL A 382 -9.16 -3.41 10.09
N VAL A 383 -9.92 -4.13 9.28
CA VAL A 383 -11.29 -3.79 8.90
C VAL A 383 -12.21 -4.92 9.34
N GLY A 384 -13.27 -4.59 10.09
CA GLY A 384 -14.16 -5.58 10.66
C GLY A 384 -15.60 -5.11 10.77
N PRO A 385 -16.47 -5.89 11.43
CA PRO A 385 -17.87 -5.50 11.62
C PRO A 385 -18.02 -4.26 12.50
N ARG A 386 -19.20 -3.65 12.46
CA ARG A 386 -19.49 -2.41 13.16
C ARG A 386 -19.42 -2.58 14.69
N PRO A 387 -18.76 -1.69 15.44
CA PRO A 387 -18.83 -1.71 16.90
C PRO A 387 -20.25 -1.52 17.43
N VAL A 388 -20.59 -2.20 18.53
CA VAL A 388 -21.87 -2.03 19.21
C VAL A 388 -22.03 -0.58 19.68
N GLY A 389 -23.18 0.03 19.41
CA GLY A 389 -23.46 1.42 19.80
C GLY A 389 -22.90 2.47 18.84
N VAL A 390 -22.09 2.07 17.85
CA VAL A 390 -21.66 2.95 16.76
C VAL A 390 -22.58 2.67 15.59
N TYR A 391 -23.44 3.62 15.27
CA TYR A 391 -24.40 3.47 14.19
C TYR A 391 -24.46 4.74 13.34
N PRO A 392 -24.44 4.65 12.00
CA PRO A 392 -24.59 5.80 11.14
C PRO A 392 -25.94 6.48 11.34
N SER A 393 -25.95 7.80 11.26
CA SER A 393 -27.20 8.57 11.27
C SER A 393 -27.68 8.73 9.84
N PRO A 394 -29.00 8.68 9.57
CA PRO A 394 -29.53 9.04 8.26
C PRO A 394 -29.20 10.49 7.91
N GLU A 395 -28.67 10.73 6.71
CA GLU A 395 -28.49 12.11 6.21
C GLU A 395 -29.82 12.64 5.68
N VAL A 396 -30.42 13.58 6.41
CA VAL A 396 -31.75 14.09 6.09
C VAL A 396 -31.65 15.33 5.21
N SER A 397 -32.29 15.26 4.04
CA SER A 397 -32.57 16.38 3.15
C SER A 397 -34.03 16.84 3.28
N ILE A 398 -34.29 18.10 2.93
CA ILE A 398 -35.63 18.69 2.94
C ILE A 398 -35.99 19.25 1.55
N SER A 399 -37.19 18.93 1.07
CA SER A 399 -37.72 19.46 -0.19
C SER A 399 -39.13 20.04 -0.01
N ARG A 400 -39.47 21.10 -0.74
CA ARG A 400 -40.83 21.69 -0.71
C ARG A 400 -41.82 20.83 -1.48
N ARG A 401 -43.06 20.82 -1.00
CA ARG A 401 -44.24 20.20 -1.61
C ARG A 401 -45.40 21.21 -1.62
N ASP A 402 -46.41 20.97 -2.45
CA ASP A 402 -47.58 21.87 -2.57
C ASP A 402 -48.29 22.13 -1.22
N ASN A 403 -48.31 21.13 -0.34
CA ASN A 403 -48.96 21.19 0.99
C ASN A 403 -47.98 20.92 2.16
N GLY A 404 -46.71 21.30 2.02
CA GLY A 404 -45.74 21.20 3.12
C GLY A 404 -44.31 20.96 2.66
N PHE A 405 -43.62 20.04 3.32
CA PHE A 405 -42.27 19.63 2.94
C PHE A 405 -42.09 18.13 3.14
N ARG A 406 -41.13 17.57 2.42
CA ARG A 406 -40.72 16.17 2.55
C ARG A 406 -39.32 16.13 3.14
N LEU A 407 -39.17 15.38 4.22
CA LEU A 407 -37.89 14.89 4.70
C LEU A 407 -37.55 13.64 3.89
N SER A 408 -36.34 13.54 3.36
CA SER A 408 -35.85 12.37 2.64
C SER A 408 -34.43 12.06 3.09
N TRP A 409 -34.10 10.79 3.22
CA TRP A 409 -32.77 10.36 3.65
C TRP A 409 -32.32 9.14 2.87
N GLU A 410 -31.01 8.95 2.75
CA GLU A 410 -30.48 7.68 2.27
C GLU A 410 -30.53 6.65 3.40
N SER A 411 -30.79 5.39 3.04
CA SER A 411 -30.89 4.30 4.01
C SER A 411 -29.49 3.84 4.42
N PRO A 412 -29.05 4.02 5.68
CA PRO A 412 -27.80 3.42 6.11
C PRO A 412 -27.86 1.89 6.07
N GLY A 413 -26.71 1.24 5.89
CA GLY A 413 -26.60 -0.22 5.89
C GLY A 413 -26.95 -0.82 7.26
N GLY A 414 -27.73 -1.92 7.23
CA GLY A 414 -28.12 -2.70 8.42
C GLY A 414 -29.31 -2.15 9.21
N VAL A 415 -30.05 -1.19 8.66
CA VAL A 415 -31.21 -0.58 9.33
C VAL A 415 -32.45 -1.47 9.24
N THR A 416 -33.18 -1.58 10.35
CA THR A 416 -34.47 -2.29 10.45
C THR A 416 -35.67 -1.33 10.44
N GLY A 417 -35.46 -0.04 10.73
CA GLY A 417 -36.49 1.00 10.65
C GLY A 417 -35.99 2.41 10.94
N TYR A 418 -36.90 3.37 11.01
CA TYR A 418 -36.61 4.76 11.35
C TYR A 418 -37.59 5.29 12.37
N ARG A 419 -37.15 6.25 13.19
CA ARG A 419 -38.02 7.11 14.00
C ARG A 419 -37.88 8.54 13.55
N VAL A 420 -39.02 9.21 13.38
CA VAL A 420 -39.10 10.65 13.10
C VAL A 420 -39.56 11.35 14.36
N PHE A 421 -38.84 12.39 14.77
CA PHE A 421 -39.18 13.24 15.90
C PHE A 421 -39.44 14.67 15.43
N ALA A 422 -40.28 15.40 16.16
CA ALA A 422 -40.53 16.82 15.96
C ALA A 422 -40.40 17.57 17.30
N ALA A 423 -39.84 18.78 17.27
CA ALA A 423 -39.64 19.61 18.46
C ALA A 423 -39.83 21.10 18.15
N ASP A 424 -40.15 21.90 19.17
CA ASP A 424 -40.15 23.37 19.07
C ASP A 424 -38.75 23.98 19.22
N ASP A 425 -37.83 23.22 19.81
CA ASP A 425 -36.44 23.59 20.08
C ASP A 425 -35.49 22.56 19.44
N VAL A 426 -34.39 23.01 18.84
CA VAL A 426 -33.41 22.15 18.16
C VAL A 426 -32.62 21.30 19.15
N ASP A 427 -32.44 21.76 20.39
CA ASP A 427 -31.64 21.07 21.40
C ASP A 427 -32.46 20.13 22.29
N SER A 428 -33.79 20.09 22.11
CA SER A 428 -34.70 19.36 22.99
C SER A 428 -35.79 18.62 22.23
N PHE A 429 -35.49 17.37 21.86
CA PHE A 429 -36.47 16.42 21.30
C PHE A 429 -37.01 15.52 22.41
N GLY A 430 -38.34 15.36 22.47
CA GLY A 430 -38.98 14.41 23.38
C GLY A 430 -38.68 12.95 23.03
N GLU A 431 -39.06 12.03 23.92
CA GLU A 431 -38.84 10.59 23.75
C GLU A 431 -39.85 9.91 22.82
N GLU A 432 -41.03 10.50 22.61
CA GLU A 432 -42.04 9.95 21.71
C GLU A 432 -41.74 10.32 20.26
N ALA A 433 -41.65 9.29 19.41
CA ALA A 433 -41.53 9.47 17.98
C ALA A 433 -42.88 9.91 17.39
N LEU A 434 -42.82 10.88 16.47
CA LEU A 434 -43.96 11.27 15.62
C LEU A 434 -44.37 10.12 14.69
N ALA A 435 -43.40 9.32 14.24
CA ALA A 435 -43.64 8.13 13.42
C ALA A 435 -42.51 7.11 13.60
N GLU A 436 -42.87 5.83 13.54
CA GLU A 436 -41.94 4.73 13.29
C GLU A 436 -42.18 4.16 11.89
N LEU A 437 -41.10 3.94 11.15
CA LEU A 437 -41.12 3.59 9.73
C LEU A 437 -40.28 2.34 9.50
N SER A 438 -40.64 1.53 8.50
CA SER A 438 -39.83 0.37 8.09
C SER A 438 -38.52 0.80 7.42
N ALA A 439 -37.52 -0.10 7.38
CA ALA A 439 -36.22 0.13 6.74
C ALA A 439 -36.31 0.61 5.28
N THR A 440 -37.35 0.22 4.55
CA THR A 440 -37.58 0.61 3.15
C THR A 440 -38.23 1.98 2.96
N HIS A 441 -38.66 2.64 4.04
CA HIS A 441 -39.39 3.91 3.98
C HIS A 441 -38.45 5.08 4.29
N THR A 442 -37.83 5.62 3.24
CA THR A 442 -36.74 6.61 3.30
C THR A 442 -37.20 8.08 3.18
N PHE A 443 -38.47 8.35 3.48
CA PHE A 443 -39.00 9.70 3.50
C PHE A 443 -40.13 9.87 4.51
N PHE A 444 -40.42 11.12 4.87
CA PHE A 444 -41.57 11.48 5.69
C PHE A 444 -42.15 12.82 5.22
N ASP A 445 -43.43 12.82 4.87
CA ASP A 445 -44.14 14.04 4.46
C ASP A 445 -44.64 14.78 5.70
N VAL A 446 -44.22 16.04 5.83
CA VAL A 446 -44.66 16.93 6.90
C VAL A 446 -45.67 17.93 6.34
N PRO A 447 -46.92 17.95 6.85
CA PRO A 447 -47.93 18.90 6.41
C PRO A 447 -47.58 20.33 6.83
N THR A 448 -48.15 21.32 6.14
CA THR A 448 -48.05 22.73 6.53
C THR A 448 -48.54 22.95 7.96
N GLY A 449 -47.73 23.64 8.78
CA GLY A 449 -48.04 23.93 10.17
C GLY A 449 -47.03 24.90 10.79
N ASN A 450 -47.07 25.02 12.12
CA ASN A 450 -46.11 25.84 12.86
C ASN A 450 -44.68 25.35 12.65
N ARG A 451 -43.71 26.27 12.70
CA ARG A 451 -42.29 25.96 12.55
C ARG A 451 -41.86 24.97 13.65
N LYS A 452 -41.32 23.83 13.25
CA LYS A 452 -40.75 22.78 14.11
C LYS A 452 -39.37 22.39 13.60
N PHE A 453 -38.57 21.81 14.47
CA PHE A 453 -37.35 21.08 14.14
C PHE A 453 -37.66 19.60 14.00
N PHE A 454 -36.97 18.90 13.12
CA PHE A 454 -37.16 17.48 12.88
C PHE A 454 -35.84 16.73 13.02
N ARG A 455 -35.92 15.52 13.57
CA ARG A 455 -34.79 14.59 13.68
C ARG A 455 -35.24 13.22 13.20
N VAL A 456 -34.44 12.59 12.36
CA VAL A 456 -34.65 11.19 11.96
C VAL A 456 -33.54 10.37 12.57
N THR A 457 -33.90 9.27 13.24
CA THR A 457 -32.93 8.31 13.78
C THR A 457 -33.17 6.96 13.15
N ALA A 458 -32.12 6.25 12.76
CA ALA A 458 -32.22 4.87 12.33
C ALA A 458 -32.41 3.93 13.54
N ILE A 459 -33.11 2.83 13.29
CA ILE A 459 -33.28 1.68 14.19
C ILE A 459 -32.45 0.55 13.57
N TYR A 460 -31.59 -0.07 14.36
CA TYR A 460 -30.71 -1.17 13.93
C TYR A 460 -31.18 -2.48 14.55
#